data_AF-A0A374WIF5-F1
#
_entry.id   AF-A0A374WIF5-F1
#
_cell.length_a   1.000
_cell.length_b   1.000
_cell.length_c   1.000
_cell.angle_alpha   90.00
_cell.angle_beta   90.00
_cell.angle_gamma   90.00
#
_symmetry.space_group_name_H-M   'P 1'
#
loop_
_entity.id
_entity.type
_entity.pdbx_description
1 polymer ?
#
loop_
_entity_poly.entity_id
_entity_poly.type
_entity_poly.pdbx_seq_one_letter_code
_entity_poly.pdbx_strand_id
1 'polypeptide(L)'
;MAIRYRKKKIVLNFDKENKQEKYVAANVLIGSISYEKLCNEVNQRTGIHRAMVDVILKGAEDTMITFLEEGFSVRFGEFGSFRPAINAASKDKEEDVNAATIIRRKIVFTPGTKFKTMLGNASIELFSDREVSASAGDEDETGGEKPDGGGGSGGEAPDPAA
;
A
#
# COMPACT_ATOMS: atom_id res chain seq x y z
N MET A 1 0.81 -11.00 -15.00
CA MET A 1 0.82 -11.01 -13.52
C MET A 1 -0.59 -11.28 -13.05
N ALA A 2 -0.78 -11.88 -11.89
CA ALA A 2 -2.08 -12.05 -11.25
C ALA A 2 -2.15 -11.27 -9.93
N ILE A 3 -3.22 -10.51 -9.71
CA ILE A 3 -3.58 -9.98 -8.39
C ILE A 3 -4.37 -11.07 -7.68
N ARG A 4 -3.80 -11.58 -6.59
CA ARG A 4 -4.42 -12.66 -5.81
C ARG A 4 -5.29 -12.09 -4.71
N TYR A 5 -6.45 -12.69 -4.49
CA TYR A 5 -7.36 -12.25 -3.42
C TYR A 5 -7.88 -13.42 -2.60
N ARG A 6 -8.28 -13.14 -1.35
CA ARG A 6 -9.02 -14.08 -0.49
C ARG A 6 -10.35 -13.49 -0.06
N LYS A 7 -11.31 -14.34 0.30
CA LYS A 7 -12.59 -13.91 0.87
C LYS A 7 -12.35 -13.53 2.34
N LYS A 8 -12.62 -12.28 2.71
CA LYS A 8 -12.49 -11.76 4.08
C LYS A 8 -13.86 -11.34 4.60
N LYS A 9 -14.23 -11.83 5.78
CA LYS A 9 -15.41 -11.35 6.51
C LYS A 9 -15.10 -9.98 7.10
N ILE A 10 -15.99 -9.02 6.91
CA ILE A 10 -15.95 -7.68 7.51
C ILE A 10 -17.28 -7.37 8.19
N VAL A 11 -17.24 -6.49 9.18
CA VAL A 11 -18.43 -5.97 9.85
C VAL A 11 -18.55 -4.50 9.51
N LEU A 12 -19.67 -4.12 8.90
CA LEU A 12 -19.97 -2.74 8.56
C LEU A 12 -20.71 -2.09 9.73
N ASN A 13 -20.12 -1.02 10.27
CA ASN A 13 -20.63 -0.29 11.43
C ASN A 13 -21.30 1.03 11.01
N PHE A 14 -22.14 1.01 9.96
CA PHE A 14 -22.87 2.21 9.53
C PHE A 14 -23.84 2.71 10.58
N ASP A 15 -24.44 1.77 11.32
CA ASP A 15 -25.31 2.04 12.46
C ASP A 15 -24.75 1.32 13.69
N LYS A 16 -24.72 2.00 14.84
CA LYS A 16 -24.17 1.45 16.09
C LYS A 16 -25.00 0.28 16.61
N GLU A 17 -26.29 0.24 16.26
CA GLU A 17 -27.23 -0.77 16.73
C GLU A 17 -27.34 -1.97 15.78
N ASN A 18 -27.02 -1.80 14.49
CA ASN A 18 -27.28 -2.80 13.46
C ASN A 18 -26.02 -3.17 12.66
N LYS A 19 -25.16 -3.97 13.30
CA LYS A 19 -23.92 -4.48 12.69
C LYS A 19 -24.24 -5.46 11.57
N GLN A 20 -23.82 -5.15 10.35
CA GLN A 20 -23.99 -6.04 9.20
C GLN A 20 -22.69 -6.78 8.88
N GLU A 21 -22.74 -8.10 8.91
CA GLU A 21 -21.64 -8.94 8.46
C GLU A 21 -21.67 -9.09 6.94
N LYS A 22 -20.57 -8.77 6.25
CA LYS A 22 -20.42 -8.95 4.80
C LYS A 22 -19.09 -9.62 4.48
N TYR A 23 -18.95 -10.11 3.25
CA TYR A 23 -17.70 -10.64 2.74
C TYR A 23 -17.16 -9.73 1.64
N VAL A 24 -15.86 -9.48 1.65
CA VAL A 24 -15.15 -8.69 0.62
C VAL A 24 -13.94 -9.46 0.11
N ALA A 25 -13.53 -9.17 -1.13
CA ALA A 25 -12.24 -9.60 -1.64
C ALA A 25 -11.14 -8.77 -0.98
N ALA A 26 -10.20 -9.44 -0.32
CA ALA A 26 -9.00 -8.81 0.24
C ALA A 26 -7.78 -9.23 -0.59
N ASN A 27 -7.00 -8.26 -1.04
CA ASN A 27 -5.74 -8.51 -1.75
C ASN A 27 -4.78 -9.35 -0.89
N VAL A 28 -4.04 -10.25 -1.54
CA VAL A 28 -3.02 -11.09 -0.92
C VAL A 28 -1.66 -10.73 -1.53
N LEU A 29 -0.75 -10.25 -0.68
CA LEU A 29 0.64 -10.02 -1.04
C LEU A 29 1.45 -11.29 -0.82
N ILE A 30 2.33 -11.62 -1.77
CA ILE A 30 3.23 -12.79 -1.68
C ILE A 30 4.36 -12.52 -0.66
N GLY A 31 4.72 -11.25 -0.45
CA GLY A 31 5.73 -10.84 0.51
C GLY A 31 6.13 -9.38 0.31
N SER A 32 7.20 -8.97 1.00
CA SER A 32 7.81 -7.64 0.89
C SER A 32 9.27 -7.75 0.44
N ILE A 33 9.72 -6.79 -0.36
CA ILE A 33 11.12 -6.66 -0.77
C ILE A 33 11.78 -5.58 0.11
N SER A 34 12.94 -5.87 0.70
CA SER A 34 13.69 -4.89 1.50
C SER A 34 14.31 -3.80 0.62
N TYR A 35 14.59 -2.65 1.22
CA TYR A 35 15.24 -1.55 0.52
C TYR A 35 16.63 -1.92 -0.02
N GLU A 36 17.44 -2.65 0.75
CA GLU A 36 18.77 -3.08 0.31
C GLU A 36 18.68 -4.03 -0.89
N LYS A 37 17.71 -4.94 -0.86
CA LYS A 37 17.45 -5.85 -1.97
C LYS A 37 17.03 -5.07 -3.22
N LEU A 38 16.16 -4.07 -3.08
CA LEU A 38 15.78 -3.19 -4.20
C LEU A 38 17.00 -2.47 -4.79
N CYS A 39 17.87 -1.88 -3.97
CA CYS A 39 19.08 -1.21 -4.44
C CYS A 39 20.04 -2.17 -5.16
N ASN A 40 20.20 -3.39 -4.64
CA ASN A 40 20.99 -4.43 -5.31
C ASN A 40 20.37 -4.83 -6.67
N GLU A 41 19.05 -4.99 -6.72
CA GLU A 41 18.31 -5.30 -7.95
C GLU A 41 18.42 -4.21 -9.02
N VAL A 42 18.46 -2.94 -8.62
CA VAL A 42 18.75 -1.81 -9.53
C VAL A 42 20.19 -1.84 -10.00
N ASN A 43 21.14 -2.11 -9.09
CA ASN A 43 22.55 -2.26 -9.45
C ASN A 43 22.74 -3.36 -10.51
N GLN A 44 22.14 -4.53 -10.32
CA GLN A 44 22.24 -5.64 -11.29
C GLN A 44 21.66 -5.28 -12.65
N ARG A 45 20.60 -4.47 -12.72
CA ARG A 45 19.98 -4.05 -13.99
C ARG A 45 20.69 -2.92 -14.72
N THR A 46 21.38 -2.05 -13.98
CA THR A 46 21.91 -0.78 -14.52
C THR A 46 23.44 -0.66 -14.48
N GLY A 47 24.11 -1.52 -13.70
CA GLY A 47 25.53 -1.41 -13.39
C GLY A 47 25.88 -0.30 -12.38
N ILE A 48 24.91 0.52 -11.95
CA ILE A 48 25.14 1.62 -11.00
C ILE A 48 25.36 1.05 -9.60
N HIS A 49 26.47 1.41 -8.95
CA HIS A 49 26.79 0.94 -7.60
C HIS A 49 25.63 1.21 -6.62
N ARG A 50 25.28 0.22 -5.79
CA ARG A 50 24.15 0.32 -4.84
C ARG A 50 24.17 1.55 -3.93
N ALA A 51 25.36 2.03 -3.55
CA ALA A 51 25.48 3.24 -2.74
C ALA A 51 25.06 4.50 -3.50
N MET A 52 25.29 4.55 -4.81
CA MET A 52 24.82 5.66 -5.64
C MET A 52 23.30 5.62 -5.81
N VAL A 53 22.72 4.42 -5.95
CA VAL A 53 21.26 4.24 -5.98
C VAL A 53 20.63 4.76 -4.68
N ASP A 54 21.21 4.41 -3.53
CA ASP A 54 20.76 4.90 -2.22
C ASP A 54 20.76 6.43 -2.13
N VAL A 55 21.88 7.05 -2.51
CA VAL A 55 22.03 8.52 -2.50
C VAL A 55 21.01 9.20 -3.42
N ILE A 56 20.77 8.66 -4.62
CA ILE A 56 19.80 9.23 -5.57
C ILE A 56 18.38 9.13 -5.01
N LEU A 57 18.00 7.98 -4.45
CA LEU A 57 16.65 7.79 -3.90
C LEU A 57 16.40 8.69 -2.69
N LYS A 58 17.37 8.84 -1.79
CA LYS A 58 17.29 9.77 -0.65
C LYS A 58 17.20 11.23 -1.10
N GLY A 59 18.07 11.64 -2.03
CA GLY A 59 18.02 13.02 -2.56
C GLY A 59 16.70 13.33 -3.27
N ALA A 60 16.12 12.35 -3.97
CA ALA A 60 14.79 12.50 -4.57
C ALA A 60 13.69 12.61 -3.50
N GLU A 61 13.74 11.80 -2.44
CA GLU A 61 12.81 11.87 -1.30
C GLU A 61 12.85 13.24 -0.62
N ASP A 62 14.04 13.72 -0.24
CA ASP A 62 14.22 15.02 0.42
C ASP A 62 13.66 16.16 -0.44
N THR A 63 13.99 16.16 -1.74
CA THR A 63 13.50 17.16 -2.69
C THR A 63 11.98 17.10 -2.85
N MET A 64 11.41 15.89 -2.89
CA MET A 64 9.96 15.71 -2.97
C MET A 64 9.25 16.23 -1.73
N ILE A 65 9.80 15.99 -0.53
CA ILE A 65 9.22 16.49 0.73
C ILE A 65 9.13 18.02 0.67
N THR A 66 10.20 18.72 0.30
CA THR A 66 10.19 20.19 0.19
C THR A 66 9.08 20.69 -0.74
N PHE A 67 8.96 20.13 -1.94
CA PHE A 67 7.92 20.58 -2.89
C PHE A 67 6.50 20.21 -2.46
N LEU A 68 6.31 19.07 -1.78
CA LEU A 68 5.00 18.68 -1.26
C LEU A 68 4.58 19.57 -0.09
N GLU A 69 5.52 20.01 0.76
CA GLU A 69 5.28 20.98 1.84
C GLU A 69 4.87 22.36 1.30
N GLU A 70 5.44 22.77 0.16
CA GLU A 70 5.04 23.97 -0.58
C GLU A 70 3.68 23.83 -1.28
N GLY A 71 3.07 22.65 -1.26
CA GLY A 71 1.76 22.37 -1.84
C GLY A 71 1.78 21.98 -3.32
N PHE A 72 2.96 21.74 -3.91
CA PHE A 72 3.07 21.30 -5.29
C PHE A 72 2.74 19.81 -5.44
N SER A 73 2.24 19.44 -6.63
CA SER A 73 2.23 18.04 -7.06
C SER A 73 3.54 17.73 -7.76
N VAL A 74 4.24 16.69 -7.31
CA VAL A 74 5.52 16.27 -7.91
C VAL A 74 5.29 15.12 -8.88
N ARG A 75 5.69 15.27 -10.15
CA ARG A 75 5.56 14.24 -11.19
C ARG A 75 6.93 13.66 -11.55
N PHE A 76 7.08 12.36 -11.36
CA PHE A 76 8.30 11.61 -11.64
C PHE A 76 8.21 10.92 -13.02
N GLY A 77 8.07 11.72 -14.08
CA GLY A 77 8.00 11.24 -15.46
C GLY A 77 6.91 10.17 -15.69
N GLU A 78 7.31 9.00 -16.21
CA GLU A 78 6.44 7.84 -16.45
C GLU A 78 6.16 6.99 -15.21
N PHE A 79 6.86 7.25 -14.10
CA PHE A 79 6.65 6.53 -12.85
C PHE A 79 5.29 6.89 -12.23
N GLY A 80 4.97 8.18 -12.21
CA GLY A 80 3.69 8.67 -11.69
C GLY A 80 3.80 10.05 -11.07
N SER A 81 2.82 10.39 -10.24
CA SER A 81 2.81 11.66 -9.50
C SER A 81 2.41 11.47 -8.05
N PHE A 82 2.95 12.34 -7.21
CA PHE A 82 2.66 12.45 -5.78
C PHE A 82 2.05 13.81 -5.52
N ARG A 83 0.96 13.84 -4.72
CA ARG A 83 0.32 15.10 -4.32
C ARG A 83 -0.21 15.02 -2.89
N PRO A 84 -0.22 16.14 -2.15
CA PRO A 84 -0.97 16.23 -0.91
C PRO A 84 -2.48 16.09 -1.18
N ALA A 85 -3.19 15.45 -0.25
CA ALA A 85 -4.64 15.33 -0.28
C ALA A 85 -5.21 15.25 1.14
N ILE A 86 -6.50 15.54 1.26
CA ILE A 86 -7.25 15.44 2.50
C ILE A 86 -8.47 14.54 2.32
N ASN A 87 -8.84 13.82 3.38
CA ASN A 87 -10.16 13.25 3.54
C ASN A 87 -10.87 14.02 4.66
N ALA A 88 -12.10 14.47 4.41
CA ALA A 88 -12.91 15.21 5.38
C ALA A 88 -14.21 14.46 5.68
N ALA A 89 -14.75 14.68 6.88
CA ALA A 89 -16.08 14.24 7.27
C ALA A 89 -17.12 15.03 6.49
N SER A 90 -18.16 14.36 5.99
CA SER A 90 -19.33 15.03 5.45
C SER A 90 -20.11 15.72 6.56
N LYS A 91 -20.69 16.88 6.24
CA LYS A 91 -21.60 17.65 7.09
C LYS A 91 -22.86 17.98 6.30
N ASP A 92 -23.97 18.18 7.01
CA ASP A 92 -25.26 18.47 6.38
C ASP A 92 -25.36 19.93 5.89
N LYS A 93 -24.62 20.85 6.52
CA LYS A 93 -24.57 22.28 6.17
C LYS A 93 -23.16 22.71 5.81
N GLU A 94 -23.05 23.69 4.90
CA GLU A 94 -21.78 24.28 4.48
C GLU A 94 -21.05 24.97 5.64
N GLU A 95 -21.78 25.69 6.48
CA GLU A 95 -21.24 26.42 7.64
C GLU A 95 -20.54 25.51 8.66
N ASP A 96 -20.92 24.22 8.69
CA ASP A 96 -20.34 23.22 9.59
C ASP A 96 -19.02 22.63 9.05
N VAL A 97 -18.62 22.97 7.81
CA VAL A 97 -17.37 22.54 7.19
C VAL A 97 -16.25 23.50 7.60
N ASN A 98 -15.25 22.97 8.31
CA ASN A 98 -14.09 23.73 8.77
C ASN A 98 -12.86 22.82 8.89
N ALA A 99 -11.71 23.36 9.31
CA ALA A 99 -10.47 22.58 9.42
C ALA A 99 -10.61 21.33 10.34
N ALA A 100 -11.50 21.35 11.34
CA ALA A 100 -11.74 20.21 12.22
C ALA A 100 -12.53 19.08 11.55
N THR A 101 -13.18 19.33 10.41
CA THR A 101 -13.81 18.24 9.62
C THR A 101 -12.79 17.42 8.84
N ILE A 102 -11.54 17.89 8.68
CA ILE A 102 -10.48 17.13 8.04
C ILE A 102 -10.06 15.96 8.94
N ILE A 103 -10.40 14.74 8.53
CA ILE A 103 -10.13 13.52 9.28
C ILE A 103 -8.70 13.03 9.01
N ARG A 104 -8.22 13.16 7.78
CA ARG A 104 -6.91 12.61 7.38
C ARG A 104 -6.23 13.50 6.36
N ARG A 105 -4.94 13.77 6.59
CA ARG A 105 -4.00 14.29 5.59
C ARG A 105 -3.22 13.09 5.03
N LYS A 106 -3.08 13.01 3.71
CA LYS A 106 -2.44 11.87 3.03
C LYS A 106 -1.66 12.35 1.81
N ILE A 107 -0.68 11.56 1.39
CA ILE A 107 -0.09 11.66 0.06
C ILE A 107 -0.80 10.66 -0.86
N VAL A 108 -1.19 11.13 -2.04
CA VAL A 108 -1.77 10.28 -3.09
C VAL A 108 -0.73 10.04 -4.16
N PHE A 109 -0.40 8.78 -4.39
CA PHE A 109 0.34 8.35 -5.56
C PHE A 109 -0.62 8.02 -6.70
N THR A 110 -0.42 8.63 -7.86
CA THR A 110 -1.12 8.28 -9.10
C THR A 110 -0.14 7.55 -10.02
N PRO A 111 -0.41 6.28 -10.39
CA PRO A 111 0.50 5.50 -11.23
C PRO A 111 0.64 6.14 -12.62
N GLY A 112 1.87 6.15 -13.14
CA GLY A 112 2.14 6.52 -14.53
C GLY A 112 1.69 5.44 -15.52
N THR A 113 1.92 5.69 -16.81
CA THR A 113 1.39 4.87 -17.91
C THR A 113 1.85 3.41 -17.83
N LYS A 114 3.13 3.16 -17.55
CA LYS A 114 3.68 1.79 -17.43
C LYS A 114 2.99 0.96 -16.35
N PHE A 115 2.75 1.54 -15.18
CA PHE A 115 2.04 0.86 -14.09
C PHE A 115 0.56 0.66 -14.43
N LYS A 116 -0.09 1.65 -15.05
CA LYS A 116 -1.49 1.53 -15.49
C LYS A 116 -1.68 0.40 -16.50
N THR A 117 -0.80 0.29 -17.50
CA THR A 117 -0.83 -0.83 -18.47
C THR A 117 -0.59 -2.17 -17.79
N MET A 118 0.39 -2.25 -16.87
CA MET A 118 0.66 -3.46 -16.10
C MET A 118 -0.56 -3.90 -15.27
N LEU A 119 -1.25 -2.97 -14.60
CA LEU A 119 -2.46 -3.24 -13.83
C LEU A 119 -3.64 -3.66 -14.73
N GLY A 120 -3.83 -2.99 -15.87
CA GLY A 120 -4.89 -3.33 -16.83
C GLY A 120 -4.74 -4.73 -17.45
N ASN A 121 -3.51 -5.24 -17.52
CA ASN A 121 -3.20 -6.58 -18.05
C ASN A 121 -3.15 -7.67 -16.96
N ALA A 122 -3.39 -7.33 -15.68
CA ALA A 122 -3.31 -8.31 -14.60
C ALA A 122 -4.58 -9.18 -14.53
N SER A 123 -4.41 -10.50 -14.40
CA SER A 123 -5.51 -11.41 -14.07
C SER A 123 -5.88 -11.29 -12.59
N ILE A 124 -7.12 -11.67 -12.23
CA ILE A 124 -7.58 -11.74 -10.84
C ILE A 124 -7.77 -13.20 -10.46
N GLU A 125 -7.07 -13.65 -9.41
CA GLU A 125 -7.02 -15.07 -9.03
C GLU A 125 -7.37 -15.27 -7.55
N LEU A 126 -8.15 -16.31 -7.24
CA LEU A 126 -8.45 -16.67 -5.86
C LEU A 126 -7.23 -17.35 -5.23
N PHE A 127 -6.72 -16.77 -4.15
CA PHE A 127 -5.67 -17.39 -3.35
C PHE A 127 -6.24 -18.60 -2.60
N SER A 128 -5.69 -19.78 -2.87
CA SER A 128 -6.09 -21.03 -2.19
C SER A 128 -5.03 -21.46 -1.19
N ASP A 129 -5.43 -21.87 0.01
CA ASP A 129 -4.52 -22.31 1.08
C ASP A 129 -3.71 -23.57 0.71
N ARG A 130 -4.04 -24.25 -0.40
CA ARG A 130 -3.29 -25.42 -0.90
C ARG A 130 -1.89 -25.09 -1.42
N GLU A 131 -1.61 -23.83 -1.79
CA GLU A 131 -0.27 -23.45 -2.28
C GLU A 131 0.78 -23.38 -1.15
N VAL A 132 0.36 -23.36 0.12
CA VAL A 132 1.27 -23.31 1.29
C VAL A 132 1.99 -24.66 1.51
N SER A 133 1.38 -25.77 1.10
CA SER A 133 1.92 -27.12 1.35
C SER A 133 2.99 -27.58 0.37
N ALA A 134 3.26 -26.81 -0.70
CA ALA A 134 4.24 -27.18 -1.73
C ALA A 134 5.62 -26.52 -1.53
N SER A 135 5.76 -25.57 -0.60
CA SER A 135 7.02 -24.85 -0.32
C SER A 135 7.54 -25.05 1.11
N ALA A 136 6.98 -25.99 1.86
CA ALA A 136 7.40 -26.34 3.22
C ALA A 136 8.08 -27.72 3.25
N GLY A 137 9.11 -27.87 2.42
CA GLY A 137 9.93 -29.08 2.35
C GLY A 137 11.37 -28.70 2.02
N ASP A 138 12.05 -28.09 2.97
CA ASP A 138 13.47 -28.32 3.23
C ASP A 138 13.71 -27.97 4.71
N GLU A 139 14.12 -28.98 5.46
CA GLU A 139 14.43 -28.91 6.88
C GLU A 139 15.77 -28.20 7.06
N ASP A 140 15.84 -27.18 7.92
CA ASP A 140 17.04 -26.97 8.73
C ASP A 140 16.64 -26.51 10.13
N GLU A 141 17.09 -27.27 11.11
CA GLU A 141 16.87 -27.06 12.53
C GLU A 141 17.68 -25.84 12.99
N THR A 142 17.07 -24.96 13.79
CA THR A 142 17.68 -24.51 15.05
C THR A 142 16.76 -23.57 15.84
N GLY A 143 16.51 -23.95 17.10
CA GLY A 143 16.57 -23.06 18.26
C GLY A 143 15.50 -21.98 18.39
N GLY A 144 14.56 -22.20 19.31
CA GLY A 144 13.45 -21.29 19.58
C GLY A 144 13.79 -20.01 20.33
N GLU A 145 12.83 -19.08 20.32
CA GLU A 145 12.24 -18.46 21.51
C GLU A 145 11.01 -17.65 21.07
N LYS A 146 9.95 -17.67 21.89
CA LYS A 146 8.67 -16.99 21.68
C LYS A 146 8.68 -15.68 22.46
N PRO A 147 8.18 -14.56 21.90
CA PRO A 147 7.11 -13.82 22.59
C PRO A 147 6.06 -13.34 21.58
N ASP A 148 4.78 -13.68 21.73
CA ASP A 148 3.75 -13.12 22.61
C ASP A 148 3.19 -11.75 22.17
N GLY A 149 1.85 -11.73 22.02
CA GLY A 149 0.93 -10.59 22.18
C GLY A 149 1.05 -9.35 21.30
N GLY A 150 0.07 -9.13 20.40
CA GLY A 150 -0.15 -7.78 19.85
C GLY A 150 -1.20 -7.66 18.75
N GLY A 151 -2.46 -7.99 19.05
CA GLY A 151 -3.59 -7.80 18.14
C GLY A 151 -3.88 -6.31 17.87
N GLY A 152 -3.78 -5.90 16.60
CA GLY A 152 -4.18 -4.58 16.12
C GLY A 152 -5.16 -4.69 14.96
N SER A 153 -6.46 -4.71 15.27
CA SER A 153 -7.55 -4.71 14.29
C SER A 153 -7.74 -3.31 13.69
N GLY A 154 -6.98 -2.98 12.64
CA GLY A 154 -7.23 -1.81 11.79
C GLY A 154 -8.19 -2.16 10.65
N GLY A 155 -9.47 -1.79 10.80
CA GLY A 155 -10.46 -1.92 9.74
C GLY A 155 -10.19 -0.90 8.62
N GLU A 156 -9.53 -1.34 7.55
CA GLU A 156 -9.50 -0.57 6.29
C GLU A 156 -10.89 -0.63 5.65
N ALA A 157 -11.58 0.51 5.64
CA ALA A 157 -12.68 0.76 4.73
C ALA A 157 -12.13 0.85 3.29
N PRO A 158 -12.86 0.33 2.28
CA PRO A 158 -12.41 0.39 0.90
C PRO A 158 -12.29 1.86 0.44
N ASP A 159 -11.16 2.20 -0.18
CA ASP A 159 -10.93 3.52 -0.77
C ASP A 159 -11.94 3.71 -1.94
N PRO A 160 -12.83 4.73 -1.88
CA PRO A 160 -13.84 4.95 -2.91
C PRO A 160 -13.29 5.59 -4.19
N ALA A 161 -11.98 5.82 -4.31
CA ALA A 161 -11.37 6.40 -5.50
C ALA A 161 -10.63 5.34 -6.33
N ALA A 162 -11.40 4.61 -7.13
CA ALA A 162 -10.92 4.00 -8.37
C ALA A 162 -11.39 4.86 -9.56
#